data_AF-A0AAY5K7I3-F1
#
_entry.id   AF-A0AAY5K7I3-F1
#
_cell.length_a   1.000
_cell.length_b   1.000
_cell.length_c   1.000
_cell.angle_alpha   90.00
_cell.angle_beta   90.00
_cell.angle_gamma   90.00
#
_symmetry.space_group_name_H-M   'P 1'
#
loop_
_entity.id
_entity.type
_entity.pdbx_description
1 polymer ?
#
loop_
_entity_poly.entity_id
_entity_poly.type
_entity_poly.pdbx_seq_one_letter_code
_entity_poly.pdbx_strand_id
1 'polypeptide(L)'
;MEETPTSTLSLRASEIVKNAMETLEYGHNAVSHERESSNHPDNEFKNIEWVTCKDFTIERGKRQIEEYIHTWGVHPSWLFCLEFMQETDLEVHKHYHYRAQWSIPTPSTPIPKETASVYFVIVISSKVKSQTSPAEVYFFVESNRLKHSPGKTRFRVKWLKDVIDSKVLLRNTVDI
;
A
#
# COMPACT_ATOMS: atom_id res chain seq x y z
N MET A 1 35.85 0.64 -21.28
CA MET A 1 34.49 0.29 -20.81
C MET A 1 34.47 0.64 -19.34
N GLU A 2 33.97 1.83 -19.00
CA GLU A 2 33.83 2.25 -17.61
C GLU A 2 32.53 1.63 -17.06
N GLU A 3 32.69 0.76 -16.07
CA GLU A 3 31.59 0.31 -15.22
C GLU A 3 31.22 1.48 -14.29
N THR A 4 30.02 2.04 -14.45
CA THR A 4 29.49 3.08 -13.57
C THR A 4 29.34 2.53 -12.14
N PRO A 5 29.88 3.18 -11.10
CA PRO A 5 29.77 2.69 -9.74
C PRO A 5 28.35 2.92 -9.24
N THR A 6 27.59 1.84 -9.09
CA THR A 6 26.27 1.86 -8.45
C THR A 6 26.42 2.42 -7.04
N SER A 7 25.93 3.64 -6.85
CA SER A 7 26.10 4.46 -5.63
C SER A 7 25.71 3.69 -4.36
N THR A 8 26.64 3.61 -3.41
CA THR A 8 26.49 3.02 -2.07
C THR A 8 25.26 3.53 -1.30
N LEU A 9 24.79 4.74 -1.62
CA LEU A 9 23.57 5.32 -1.02
C LEU A 9 22.30 4.60 -1.46
N SER A 10 22.24 4.15 -2.71
CA SER A 10 21.10 3.37 -3.24
C SER A 10 20.96 2.03 -2.52
N LEU A 11 22.08 1.34 -2.30
CA LEU A 11 22.12 0.08 -1.57
C LEU A 11 21.59 0.22 -0.13
N ARG A 12 22.02 1.27 0.58
CA ARG A 12 21.55 1.54 1.96
C ARG A 12 20.08 1.92 2.03
N ALA A 13 19.58 2.70 1.07
CA ALA A 13 18.16 3.03 0.99
C ALA A 13 17.30 1.77 0.74
N SER A 14 17.77 0.88 -0.13
CA SER A 14 17.09 -0.39 -0.45
C SER A 14 17.02 -1.31 0.76
N GLU A 15 18.08 -1.36 1.56
CA GLU A 15 18.17 -2.18 2.77
C GLU A 15 17.28 -1.67 3.90
N ILE A 16 17.13 -0.34 4.05
CA ILE A 16 16.18 0.27 4.99
C ILE A 16 14.74 -0.07 4.61
N VAL A 17 14.41 0.01 3.32
CA VAL A 17 13.08 -0.32 2.79
C VAL A 17 12.77 -1.81 3.01
N LYS A 18 13.75 -2.69 2.78
CA LYS A 18 13.64 -4.12 3.04
C LYS A 18 13.38 -4.42 4.52
N ASN A 19 14.17 -3.84 5.43
CA ASN A 19 14.00 -4.04 6.88
C ASN A 19 12.65 -3.51 7.40
N ALA A 20 12.18 -2.38 6.84
CA ALA A 20 10.86 -1.84 7.17
C ALA A 20 9.73 -2.78 6.71
N MET A 21 9.86 -3.41 5.53
CA MET A 21 8.89 -4.40 5.04
C MET A 21 8.95 -5.71 5.85
N GLU A 22 10.13 -6.22 6.16
CA GLU A 22 10.29 -7.41 7.01
C GLU A 22 9.65 -7.18 8.40
N THR A 23 9.85 -6.01 9.00
CA THR A 23 9.22 -5.66 10.29
C THR A 23 7.69 -5.66 10.23
N LEU A 24 7.11 -5.36 9.06
CA LEU A 24 5.67 -5.40 8.83
C LEU A 24 5.16 -6.83 8.56
N GLU A 25 6.01 -7.72 8.05
CA GLU A 25 5.70 -9.14 7.84
C GLU A 25 5.73 -9.96 9.15
N TYR A 26 6.65 -9.63 10.08
CA TYR A 26 6.74 -10.32 11.38
C TYR A 26 5.74 -9.81 12.44
N GLY A 27 5.04 -8.70 12.20
CA GLY A 27 4.04 -8.11 13.10
C GLY A 27 2.68 -8.85 13.16
N HIS A 28 2.66 -10.17 13.00
CA HIS A 28 1.44 -10.96 12.77
C HIS A 28 0.48 -11.14 13.97
N ASN A 29 0.73 -10.55 15.14
CA ASN A 29 -0.09 -10.81 16.35
C ASN A 29 -0.62 -9.55 17.06
N ALA A 30 -1.26 -8.63 16.34
CA ALA A 30 -2.15 -7.66 16.96
C ALA A 30 -3.34 -7.36 16.04
N VAL A 31 -4.36 -8.24 16.08
CA VAL A 31 -5.69 -7.88 15.58
C VAL A 31 -6.31 -6.91 16.59
N SER A 32 -6.09 -5.62 16.39
CA SER A 32 -6.92 -4.59 17.03
C SER A 32 -8.22 -4.50 16.24
N HIS A 33 -9.24 -5.18 16.75
CA HIS A 33 -10.59 -5.15 16.21
C HIS A 33 -11.26 -3.86 16.69
N GLU A 34 -11.07 -2.76 15.97
CA GLU A 34 -11.89 -1.56 16.16
C GLU A 34 -13.31 -1.84 15.65
N ARG A 35 -14.20 -2.22 16.57
CA ARG A 35 -15.65 -2.18 16.32
C ARG A 35 -16.13 -0.75 16.42
N GLU A 36 -16.19 -0.05 15.30
CA GLU A 36 -17.03 1.15 15.20
C GLU A 36 -18.41 0.75 14.66
N SER A 37 -19.37 0.55 15.57
CA SER A 37 -20.78 0.53 15.21
C SER A 37 -21.23 1.96 14.88
N SER A 38 -21.33 2.27 13.59
CA SER A 38 -22.10 3.42 13.14
C SER A 38 -23.19 2.90 12.20
N ASN A 39 -24.43 2.88 12.71
CA ASN A 39 -25.63 2.66 11.92
C ASN A 39 -25.76 3.82 10.92
N HIS A 40 -25.26 3.63 9.71
CA HIS A 40 -25.55 4.48 8.55
C HIS A 40 -26.02 3.56 7.43
N PRO A 41 -27.06 3.92 6.65
CA PRO A 41 -27.65 2.99 5.70
C PRO A 41 -26.64 2.66 4.61
N ASP A 42 -26.43 1.36 4.43
CA ASP A 42 -26.09 0.67 3.18
C ASP A 42 -25.39 1.52 2.12
N ASN A 43 -24.10 1.76 2.31
CA ASN A 43 -23.22 2.10 1.20
C ASN A 43 -22.24 0.93 1.09
N GLU A 44 -22.64 -0.10 0.36
CA GLU A 44 -21.82 -1.25 0.00
C GLU A 44 -20.49 -0.71 -0.56
N PHE A 45 -19.44 -0.73 0.26
CA PHE A 45 -18.12 -0.33 -0.23
C PHE A 45 -17.61 -1.47 -1.12
N LYS A 46 -17.43 -1.14 -2.39
CA LYS A 46 -17.27 -2.14 -3.45
C LYS A 46 -15.91 -2.81 -3.35
N ASN A 47 -15.92 -4.13 -3.36
CA ASN A 47 -14.73 -4.95 -3.59
C ASN A 47 -14.63 -5.31 -5.07
N ILE A 48 -13.50 -5.87 -5.47
CA ILE A 48 -13.29 -6.44 -6.80
C ILE A 48 -13.01 -7.95 -6.69
N GLU A 49 -13.17 -8.66 -7.80
CA GLU A 49 -12.75 -10.05 -7.93
C GLU A 49 -11.24 -10.12 -8.21
N TRP A 50 -10.48 -10.45 -7.17
CA TRP A 50 -9.03 -10.60 -7.27
C TRP A 50 -8.66 -11.81 -8.13
N VAL A 51 -7.57 -11.69 -8.89
CA VAL A 51 -7.07 -12.78 -9.74
C VAL A 51 -6.75 -14.02 -8.92
N THR A 52 -6.91 -15.19 -9.50
CA THR A 52 -6.47 -16.45 -8.89
C THR A 52 -4.96 -16.47 -8.67
N CYS A 53 -4.50 -17.26 -7.70
CA CYS A 53 -3.06 -17.41 -7.45
C CYS A 53 -2.29 -17.91 -8.69
N LYS A 54 -2.91 -18.76 -9.52
CA LYS A 54 -2.28 -19.31 -10.74
C LYS A 54 -2.10 -18.28 -11.85
N ASP A 55 -3.08 -17.41 -12.04
CA ASP A 55 -3.12 -16.48 -13.18
C ASP A 55 -2.55 -15.10 -12.84
N PHE A 56 -1.87 -14.99 -11.70
CA PHE A 56 -1.28 -13.75 -11.21
C PHE A 56 -0.03 -13.36 -11.98
N THR A 57 0.07 -12.06 -12.31
CA THR A 57 1.31 -11.40 -12.77
C THR A 57 1.42 -10.04 -12.10
N ILE A 58 2.61 -9.45 -12.11
CA ILE A 58 2.86 -8.13 -11.49
C ILE A 58 1.97 -7.05 -12.12
N GLU A 59 1.86 -7.03 -13.44
CA GLU A 59 1.05 -6.06 -14.18
C GLU A 59 -0.44 -6.25 -13.91
N ARG A 60 -0.89 -7.49 -13.77
CA ARG A 60 -2.28 -7.79 -13.41
C ARG A 60 -2.59 -7.36 -11.98
N GLY A 61 -1.67 -7.62 -11.05
CA GLY A 61 -1.75 -7.13 -9.68
C GLY A 61 -1.85 -5.61 -9.63
N LYS A 62 -0.98 -4.91 -10.37
CA LYS A 62 -0.99 -3.45 -10.49
C LYS A 62 -2.35 -2.94 -10.98
N ARG A 63 -2.87 -3.49 -12.08
CA ARG A 63 -4.17 -3.08 -12.64
C ARG A 63 -5.32 -3.33 -11.66
N GLN A 64 -5.33 -4.46 -10.96
CA GLN A 64 -6.38 -4.76 -9.99
C GLN A 64 -6.30 -3.86 -8.75
N ILE A 65 -5.10 -3.49 -8.29
CA ILE A 65 -4.95 -2.50 -7.23
C ILE A 65 -5.49 -1.14 -7.69
N GLU A 66 -5.19 -0.71 -8.91
CA GLU A 66 -5.79 0.52 -9.48
C GLU A 66 -7.32 0.42 -9.51
N GLU A 67 -7.88 -0.65 -10.08
CA GLU A 67 -9.34 -0.89 -10.11
C GLU A 67 -9.95 -0.81 -8.71
N TYR A 68 -9.30 -1.43 -7.71
CA TYR A 68 -9.75 -1.38 -6.32
C TYR A 68 -9.65 0.02 -5.72
N ILE A 69 -8.58 0.78 -5.98
CA ILE A 69 -8.45 2.16 -5.51
C ILE A 69 -9.58 3.04 -6.07
N HIS A 70 -9.99 2.83 -7.33
CA HIS A 70 -11.09 3.57 -7.93
C HIS A 70 -12.44 3.31 -7.23
N THR A 71 -12.60 2.21 -6.49
CA THR A 71 -13.82 1.97 -5.70
C THR A 71 -13.90 2.79 -4.42
N TRP A 72 -12.80 3.43 -3.99
CA TRP A 72 -12.74 4.16 -2.72
C TRP A 72 -13.51 5.48 -2.72
N GLY A 73 -13.92 5.98 -3.89
CA GLY A 73 -14.67 7.23 -4.01
C GLY A 73 -13.88 8.45 -3.50
N VAL A 74 -12.57 8.45 -3.69
CA VAL A 74 -11.70 9.59 -3.33
C VAL A 74 -11.97 10.76 -4.29
N HIS A 75 -11.92 11.99 -3.76
CA HIS A 75 -12.11 13.19 -4.57
C HIS A 75 -11.01 13.31 -5.66
N PRO A 76 -11.33 13.72 -6.91
CA PRO A 76 -10.37 13.76 -8.03
C PRO A 76 -9.13 14.64 -7.81
N SER A 77 -9.14 15.55 -6.84
CA SER A 77 -7.96 16.35 -6.47
C SER A 77 -6.84 15.51 -5.84
N TRP A 78 -7.17 14.33 -5.32
CA TRP A 78 -6.17 13.37 -4.86
C TRP A 78 -5.66 12.59 -6.06
N LEU A 79 -4.40 12.80 -6.37
CA LEU A 79 -3.70 12.04 -7.41
C LEU A 79 -2.84 10.97 -6.75
N PHE A 80 -2.71 9.83 -7.42
CA PHE A 80 -1.80 8.78 -7.00
C PHE A 80 -0.99 8.22 -8.15
N CYS A 81 0.19 7.71 -7.82
CA CYS A 81 1.00 6.87 -8.69
C CYS A 81 1.18 5.51 -8.03
N LEU A 82 0.89 4.43 -8.77
CA LEU A 82 1.10 3.06 -8.29
C LEU A 82 2.37 2.47 -8.91
N GLU A 83 3.23 1.97 -8.04
CA GLU A 83 4.52 1.38 -8.40
C GLU A 83 4.67 -0.02 -7.77
N PHE A 84 5.27 -0.94 -8.52
CA PHE A 84 5.72 -2.23 -7.98
C PHE A 84 7.07 -2.02 -7.30
N MET A 85 7.19 -2.48 -6.06
CA MET A 85 8.38 -2.29 -5.24
C MET A 85 9.30 -3.51 -5.31
N GLN A 86 8.79 -4.69 -4.95
CA GLN A 86 9.57 -5.92 -4.91
C GLN A 86 8.71 -7.18 -4.82
N GLU A 87 9.34 -8.31 -5.12
CA GLU A 87 8.87 -9.65 -4.77
C GLU A 87 9.68 -10.17 -3.57
N THR A 88 8.98 -10.72 -2.58
CA THR A 88 9.59 -11.44 -1.45
C THR A 88 9.19 -12.92 -1.56
N ASP A 89 10.17 -13.80 -1.72
CA ASP A 89 9.96 -15.25 -1.80
C ASP A 89 10.05 -15.87 -0.39
N LEU A 90 8.97 -16.53 0.05
CA LEU A 90 8.89 -17.28 1.29
C LEU A 90 8.63 -18.75 0.95
N GLU A 91 8.96 -19.66 1.87
CA GLU A 91 8.93 -21.12 1.61
C GLU A 91 7.61 -21.65 0.99
N VAL A 92 6.48 -21.03 1.31
CA VAL A 92 5.14 -21.46 0.89
C VAL A 92 4.31 -20.35 0.23
N HIS A 93 4.84 -19.13 0.19
CA HIS A 93 4.14 -17.93 -0.26
C HIS A 93 5.09 -16.98 -0.98
N LYS A 94 4.61 -16.29 -2.01
CA LYS A 94 5.29 -15.15 -2.62
C LYS A 94 4.50 -13.90 -2.32
N HIS A 95 5.19 -12.86 -1.85
CA HIS A 95 4.60 -11.56 -1.59
C HIS A 95 5.02 -10.58 -2.67
N TYR A 96 4.05 -9.89 -3.25
CA TYR A 96 4.26 -8.86 -4.26
C TYR A 96 3.87 -7.52 -3.66
N HIS A 97 4.86 -6.67 -3.43
CA HIS A 97 4.71 -5.40 -2.74
C HIS A 97 4.53 -4.26 -3.76
N TYR A 98 3.54 -3.42 -3.51
CA TYR A 98 3.25 -2.24 -4.31
C TYR A 98 3.10 -1.02 -3.40
N ARG A 99 3.40 0.15 -3.95
CA ARG A 99 3.24 1.44 -3.28
C ARG A 99 2.37 2.35 -4.14
N ALA A 100 1.23 2.76 -3.60
CA ALA A 100 0.44 3.86 -4.13
C ALA A 100 0.84 5.14 -3.39
N GLN A 101 1.56 6.05 -4.05
CA GLN A 101 1.94 7.34 -3.48
C GLN A 101 0.90 8.39 -3.84
N TRP A 102 0.32 9.03 -2.83
CA TRP A 102 -0.78 9.99 -2.93
C TRP A 102 -0.34 11.42 -2.64
N SER A 103 -0.92 12.38 -3.37
CA SER A 103 -0.70 13.80 -3.14
C SER A 103 -1.88 14.66 -3.61
N ILE A 104 -1.92 15.92 -3.18
CA ILE A 104 -2.88 16.93 -3.66
C ILE A 104 -2.09 18.11 -4.22
N PRO A 105 -1.85 18.16 -5.53
CA PRO A 105 -1.20 19.32 -6.15
C PRO A 105 -2.13 20.54 -6.10
N THR A 106 -1.54 21.71 -5.93
CA THR A 106 -2.25 22.99 -6.02
C THR A 106 -1.51 23.94 -6.96
N PRO A 107 -2.15 25.01 -7.49
CA PRO A 107 -1.46 25.97 -8.33
C PRO A 107 -0.23 26.62 -7.67
N SER A 108 -0.24 26.80 -6.35
CA SER A 108 0.90 27.32 -5.59
C SER A 108 1.95 26.26 -5.24
N THR A 109 1.58 24.99 -5.20
CA THR A 109 2.45 23.85 -4.94
C THR A 109 2.18 22.70 -5.92
N PRO A 110 2.59 22.84 -7.19
CA PRO A 110 2.30 21.84 -8.22
C PRO A 110 3.01 20.51 -7.98
N ILE A 111 4.15 20.56 -7.27
CA ILE A 111 4.85 19.39 -6.73
C ILE A 111 4.70 19.45 -5.21
N PRO A 112 3.75 18.70 -4.62
CA PRO A 112 3.55 18.69 -3.17
C PRO A 112 4.82 18.26 -2.44
N LYS A 113 5.18 19.01 -1.39
CA LYS A 113 6.35 18.69 -0.54
C LYS A 113 6.12 17.42 0.28
N GLU A 114 4.88 17.22 0.73
CA GLU A 114 4.49 16.03 1.49
C GLU A 114 3.55 15.16 0.66
N THR A 115 3.75 13.84 0.78
CA THR A 115 2.92 12.81 0.16
C THR A 115 2.55 11.77 1.22
N ALA A 116 1.55 10.94 0.94
CA ALA A 116 1.20 9.80 1.77
C ALA A 116 1.26 8.52 0.94
N SER A 117 1.87 7.46 1.46
CA SER A 117 1.88 6.17 0.79
C SER A 117 0.81 5.22 1.35
N VAL A 118 0.18 4.46 0.46
CA VAL A 118 -0.57 3.25 0.82
C VAL A 118 0.18 2.08 0.22
N TYR A 119 0.53 1.12 1.04
CA TYR A 119 1.26 -0.07 0.63
C TYR A 119 0.27 -1.21 0.46
N PHE A 120 0.39 -1.91 -0.66
CA PHE A 120 -0.37 -3.12 -0.95
C PHE A 120 0.57 -4.30 -0.99
N VAL A 121 0.07 -5.45 -0.55
CA VAL A 121 0.76 -6.71 -0.75
C VAL A 121 -0.25 -7.73 -1.25
N ILE A 122 0.11 -8.39 -2.34
CA ILE A 122 -0.61 -9.52 -2.89
C ILE A 122 0.19 -10.77 -2.56
N VAL A 123 -0.47 -11.72 -1.90
CA VAL A 123 0.11 -12.99 -1.47
C VAL A 123 -0.38 -14.10 -2.38
N ILE A 124 0.59 -14.79 -2.98
CA ILE A 124 0.36 -15.95 -3.84
C ILE A 124 0.90 -17.18 -3.12
N SER A 125 0.05 -18.17 -2.89
CA SER A 125 0.51 -19.43 -2.28
C SER A 125 0.97 -20.42 -3.35
N SER A 126 2.10 -21.07 -3.10
CA SER A 126 2.60 -22.17 -3.94
C SER A 126 1.80 -23.48 -3.77
N LYS A 127 0.92 -23.55 -2.76
CA LYS A 127 0.10 -24.73 -2.49
C LYS A 127 -0.88 -24.99 -3.64
N VAL A 128 -0.87 -26.21 -4.17
CA VAL A 128 -1.71 -26.63 -5.32
C VAL A 128 -3.19 -26.31 -5.09
N LYS A 129 -3.72 -26.55 -3.88
CA LYS A 129 -5.13 -26.28 -3.54
C LYS A 129 -5.49 -24.80 -3.60
N SER A 130 -4.52 -23.90 -3.43
CA SER A 130 -4.72 -22.46 -3.39
C SER A 130 -4.58 -21.83 -4.78
N GLN A 131 -4.11 -22.57 -5.79
CA GLN A 131 -3.89 -22.02 -7.14
C GLN A 131 -5.17 -21.55 -7.83
N THR A 132 -6.31 -22.18 -7.54
CA THR A 132 -7.63 -21.78 -8.07
C THR A 132 -8.32 -20.73 -7.20
N SER A 133 -7.81 -20.45 -6.00
CA SER A 133 -8.37 -19.46 -5.09
C SER A 133 -7.90 -18.06 -5.48
N PRO A 134 -8.74 -17.02 -5.26
CA PRO A 134 -8.32 -15.63 -5.40
C PRO A 134 -7.08 -15.34 -4.55
N ALA A 135 -6.19 -14.49 -5.08
CA ALA A 135 -5.02 -14.02 -4.37
C ALA A 135 -5.44 -13.26 -3.11
N GLU A 136 -4.69 -13.48 -2.02
CA GLU A 136 -4.93 -12.76 -0.78
C GLU A 136 -4.30 -11.36 -0.90
N VAL A 137 -5.07 -10.32 -0.59
CA VAL A 137 -4.61 -8.95 -0.70
C VAL A 137 -4.78 -8.23 0.62
N TYR A 138 -3.77 -7.45 0.98
CA TYR A 138 -3.86 -6.52 2.09
C TYR A 138 -3.23 -5.18 1.76
N PHE A 139 -3.64 -4.17 2.51
CA PHE A 139 -3.06 -2.84 2.42
C PHE A 139 -2.92 -2.20 3.79
N PHE A 140 -2.01 -1.24 3.89
CA PHE A 140 -1.82 -0.42 5.09
C PHE A 140 -1.32 0.96 4.67
N VAL A 141 -1.65 1.95 5.50
CA VAL A 141 -1.24 3.33 5.25
C VAL A 141 0.14 3.56 5.87
N GLU A 142 0.94 4.42 5.24
CA GLU A 142 2.23 4.84 5.76
C GLU A 142 2.18 5.20 7.25
N SER A 143 3.22 4.79 7.99
CA SER A 143 3.35 4.99 9.44
C SER A 143 2.25 4.30 10.28
N ASN A 144 1.36 3.52 9.67
CA ASN A 144 0.38 2.69 10.33
C ASN A 144 0.68 1.20 10.11
N ARG A 145 0.72 0.42 11.19
CA ARG A 145 0.94 -1.03 11.15
C ARG A 145 -0.36 -1.83 10.98
N LEU A 146 -1.51 -1.18 11.00
CA LEU A 146 -2.82 -1.81 10.88
C LEU A 146 -3.02 -2.34 9.46
N LYS A 147 -3.15 -3.66 9.35
CA LYS A 147 -3.39 -4.38 8.11
C LYS A 147 -4.87 -4.38 7.78
N HIS A 148 -5.22 -3.93 6.58
CA HIS A 148 -6.58 -3.90 6.06
C HIS A 148 -6.75 -4.88 4.92
N SER A 149 -7.96 -5.43 4.77
CA SER A 149 -8.30 -6.32 3.67
C SER A 149 -9.35 -5.69 2.76
N PRO A 150 -9.18 -5.76 1.42
CA PRO A 150 -10.21 -5.36 0.47
C PRO A 150 -11.57 -6.01 0.77
N GLY A 151 -12.64 -5.24 0.65
CA GLY A 151 -14.01 -5.68 0.92
C GLY A 151 -14.35 -5.91 2.41
N LYS A 152 -13.39 -5.80 3.34
CA LYS A 152 -13.65 -5.87 4.79
C LYS A 152 -13.51 -4.52 5.49
N THR A 153 -12.60 -3.69 5.02
CA THR A 153 -12.38 -2.35 5.56
C THR A 153 -12.65 -1.29 4.50
N ARG A 154 -13.49 -0.31 4.84
CA ARG A 154 -13.67 0.89 4.01
C ARG A 154 -12.47 1.83 4.16
N PHE A 155 -11.84 2.17 3.04
CA PHE A 155 -10.78 3.17 3.02
C PHE A 155 -11.33 4.55 3.43
N ARG A 156 -10.60 5.27 4.29
CA ARG A 156 -10.94 6.63 4.72
C ARG A 156 -9.89 7.62 4.23
N VAL A 157 -10.31 8.61 3.44
CA VAL A 157 -9.42 9.70 2.96
C VAL A 157 -8.74 10.45 4.11
N LYS A 158 -9.37 10.47 5.30
CA LYS A 158 -8.77 11.01 6.52
C LYS A 158 -7.41 10.36 6.84
N TRP A 159 -7.21 9.08 6.55
CA TRP A 159 -5.92 8.43 6.79
C TRP A 159 -4.78 9.03 5.98
N LEU A 160 -5.03 9.44 4.72
CA LEU A 160 -4.02 10.14 3.91
C LEU A 160 -3.73 11.55 4.45
N LYS A 161 -4.78 12.27 4.86
CA LYS A 161 -4.64 13.61 5.45
C LYS A 161 -3.81 13.57 6.73
N ASP A 162 -4.13 12.65 7.63
CA ASP A 162 -3.46 12.51 8.92
C ASP A 162 -1.96 12.23 8.73
N VAL A 163 -1.57 11.43 7.73
CA VAL A 163 -0.15 11.23 7.36
C VAL A 163 0.50 12.52 6.87
N ILE A 164 -0.12 13.22 5.91
CA ILE A 164 0.42 14.46 5.35
C ILE A 164 0.56 15.53 6.44
N ASP A 165 -0.48 15.75 7.24
CA ASP A 165 -0.50 16.74 8.31
C ASP A 165 0.58 16.44 9.36
N SER A 166 0.77 15.16 9.73
CA SER A 166 1.84 14.75 10.65
C SER A 166 3.23 15.07 10.10
N LYS A 167 3.48 14.82 8.81
CA LYS A 167 4.77 15.16 8.19
C LYS A 167 5.00 16.66 8.11
N VAL A 168 3.97 17.44 7.79
CA VAL A 168 4.04 18.91 7.80
C VAL A 168 4.39 19.42 9.19
N LEU A 169 3.74 18.91 10.24
CA LEU A 169 4.03 19.30 11.63
C LEU A 169 5.47 18.99 12.02
N LEU A 170 5.97 17.79 11.70
CA LEU A 170 7.34 17.39 11.99
C LEU A 170 8.36 18.26 11.27
N ARG A 171 8.16 18.49 9.96
CA ARG A 171 9.04 19.35 9.16
C ARG A 171 9.13 20.76 9.75
N ASN A 172 7.98 21.36 10.07
CA ASN A 172 7.93 22.70 10.65
C ASN A 172 8.61 22.80 12.04
N THR A 173 8.75 21.68 12.76
CA THR A 173 9.43 21.63 14.06
C THR A 173 10.95 21.58 13.92
N VAL A 174 11.45 20.99 12.82
CA VAL A 174 12.89 20.85 12.54
C VAL A 174 13.46 22.06 11.81
N ASP A 175 12.62 22.81 11.09
CA ASP A 175 13.00 24.07 10.41
C ASP A 175 13.11 25.29 11.39
N ILE A 176 13.29 25.06 12.69
CA ILE A 176 13.53 26.08 13.75
C ILE A 176 15.03 26.22 14.03
#